data_AF-D2QBY9-F1
#
_entry.id   AF-D2QBY9-F1
#
_cell.length_a   1.000
_cell.length_b   1.000
_cell.length_c   1.000
_cell.angle_alpha   90.00
_cell.angle_beta   90.00
_cell.angle_gamma   90.00
#
_symmetry.space_group_name_H-M   'P 1'
#
loop_
_entity.id
_entity.type
_entity.pdbx_description
1 polymer ?
#
loop_
_entity_poly.entity_id
_entity_poly.type
_entity_poly.pdbx_seq_one_letter_code
_entity_poly.pdbx_strand_id
1 'polypeptide(L)'
;MKFIRIAVAMACLLATLSCEEFIEYPLYNGNLAGADYWSDEPRILSAGLGFTDIIGVDEVNEENVKLVGGSWYGSLSCGNGKDPEATMRTSVKDKNITNGFKGAAFFNKANSVAADALPVVFSWPVLTETVDITDFRITLNTGEIVNPTAAGMFPNWEYNERNCVVLFGDFGNRLKSTEAGARFVVKVEIIADANPLMLKGRNDTVVSAVGLSWTTTKTPYDAGPQLVGAKLNFVGKKPIGEGSNGGILDKADYLPNDEFALYGGGDFRLRMLTTGGFSPDGVTGVRPTMYEKFFRIHVKGPNGTTVMLTKTGVDYTVLGGKLKVIGLSDLGKKEDHGAGVYYDDCYLEDRDNYIDIILVGDEAAARNITFLEIPGLPGGYSAFYNPGGPGPTPYPNVRYTAPGPPDLEPVIMALDNPMRVNRDGSR
;
A
#
# COMPACT_ATOMS: atom_id res chain seq x y z
N MET A 1 -24.20 -40.11 -27.93
CA MET A 1 -24.27 -38.76 -28.54
C MET A 1 -24.71 -37.62 -27.60
N LYS A 2 -25.51 -37.84 -26.53
CA LYS A 2 -25.85 -36.78 -25.56
C LYS A 2 -24.69 -36.36 -24.63
N PHE A 3 -23.80 -37.29 -24.24
CA PHE A 3 -22.65 -36.99 -23.37
C PHE A 3 -21.55 -36.14 -24.03
N ILE A 4 -21.34 -36.28 -25.34
CA ILE A 4 -20.32 -35.50 -26.08
C ILE A 4 -20.75 -34.03 -26.24
N ARG A 5 -22.06 -33.74 -26.32
CA ARG A 5 -22.57 -32.37 -26.41
C ARG A 5 -22.49 -31.59 -25.10
N ILE A 6 -22.52 -32.27 -23.95
CA ILE A 6 -22.36 -31.63 -22.63
C ILE A 6 -20.87 -31.33 -22.37
N ALA A 7 -19.96 -32.24 -22.73
CA ALA A 7 -18.52 -32.02 -22.60
C ALA A 7 -17.99 -30.87 -23.49
N VAL A 8 -18.51 -30.75 -24.73
CA VAL A 8 -18.15 -29.64 -25.63
C VAL A 8 -18.79 -28.31 -25.18
N ALA A 9 -20.00 -28.32 -24.61
CA ALA A 9 -20.60 -27.12 -24.03
C ALA A 9 -19.88 -26.64 -22.76
N MET A 10 -19.41 -27.55 -21.90
CA MET A 10 -18.60 -27.20 -20.73
C MET A 10 -17.19 -26.73 -21.12
N ALA A 11 -16.57 -27.33 -22.15
CA ALA A 11 -15.28 -26.89 -22.67
C ALA A 11 -15.36 -25.51 -23.34
N CYS A 12 -16.49 -25.18 -23.99
CA CYS A 12 -16.73 -23.82 -24.49
C CYS A 12 -17.08 -22.82 -23.38
N LEU A 13 -17.80 -23.21 -22.32
CA LEU A 13 -18.09 -22.33 -21.18
C LEU A 13 -16.83 -22.02 -20.35
N LEU A 14 -15.88 -22.94 -20.29
CA LEU A 14 -14.55 -22.74 -19.69
C LEU A 14 -13.61 -21.93 -20.59
N ALA A 15 -13.90 -21.81 -21.88
CA ALA A 15 -13.09 -21.07 -22.86
C ALA A 15 -13.58 -19.64 -23.13
N THR A 16 -14.63 -19.17 -22.43
CA THR A 16 -15.17 -17.81 -22.55
C THR A 16 -14.91 -16.91 -21.35
N LEU A 17 -14.22 -17.39 -20.30
CA LEU A 17 -13.63 -16.47 -19.32
C LEU A 17 -12.51 -15.72 -20.04
N SER A 18 -12.76 -14.46 -20.37
CA SER A 18 -11.75 -13.59 -20.97
C SER A 18 -10.58 -13.43 -20.00
N CYS A 19 -9.37 -13.18 -20.51
CA CYS A 19 -8.21 -12.88 -19.66
C CYS A 19 -8.51 -11.71 -18.68
N GLU A 20 -9.41 -10.81 -19.09
CA GLU A 20 -9.93 -9.70 -18.30
C GLU A 20 -10.73 -10.19 -17.08
N GLU A 21 -11.67 -11.13 -17.23
CA GLU A 21 -12.45 -11.68 -16.10
C GLU A 21 -11.56 -12.38 -15.06
N PHE A 22 -10.42 -12.95 -15.45
CA PHE A 22 -9.46 -13.58 -14.53
C PHE A 22 -8.67 -12.58 -13.67
N ILE A 23 -8.44 -11.36 -14.16
CA ILE A 23 -7.70 -10.30 -13.44
C ILE A 23 -8.68 -9.38 -12.70
N GLU A 24 -9.80 -9.03 -13.32
CA GLU A 24 -10.79 -8.14 -12.71
C GLU A 24 -11.50 -8.78 -11.52
N TYR A 25 -11.83 -10.08 -11.60
CA TYR A 25 -12.56 -10.76 -10.53
C TYR A 25 -11.86 -10.68 -9.16
N PRO A 26 -10.57 -11.05 -9.00
CA PRO A 26 -9.92 -10.92 -7.69
C PRO A 26 -9.86 -9.46 -7.21
N LEU A 27 -9.78 -8.48 -8.11
CA LEU A 27 -9.67 -7.06 -7.75
C LEU A 27 -11.03 -6.43 -7.33
N TYR A 28 -12.12 -6.80 -8.01
CA TYR A 28 -13.41 -6.10 -7.93
C TYR A 28 -14.58 -6.99 -7.48
N ASN A 29 -14.32 -8.06 -6.73
CA ASN A 29 -15.37 -8.95 -6.21
C ASN A 29 -15.99 -8.53 -4.87
N GLY A 30 -15.45 -7.52 -4.19
CA GLY A 30 -15.99 -7.09 -2.91
C GLY A 30 -15.74 -8.01 -1.72
N ASN A 31 -15.04 -9.13 -1.92
CA ASN A 31 -14.72 -10.08 -0.85
C ASN A 31 -13.82 -9.43 0.20
N LEU A 32 -14.02 -9.82 1.46
CA LEU A 32 -13.23 -9.38 2.59
C LEU A 32 -13.02 -10.54 3.55
N ALA A 33 -11.80 -10.72 4.02
CA ALA A 33 -11.47 -11.75 5.00
C ALA A 33 -10.51 -11.15 6.02
N GLY A 34 -10.97 -11.02 7.26
CA GLY A 34 -10.17 -10.38 8.31
C GLY A 34 -9.79 -8.93 7.99
N ALA A 35 -10.56 -8.23 7.15
CA ALA A 35 -10.21 -6.89 6.68
C ALA A 35 -10.28 -5.86 7.79
N ASP A 36 -9.26 -5.01 7.89
CA ASP A 36 -9.11 -4.07 8.98
C ASP A 36 -10.00 -2.83 8.81
N TYR A 37 -10.78 -2.50 9.85
CA TYR A 37 -11.25 -1.13 10.05
C TYR A 37 -10.42 -0.43 11.13
N TRP A 38 -10.24 0.87 10.96
CA TRP A 38 -9.26 1.72 11.65
C TRP A 38 -9.90 2.79 12.53
N SER A 39 -11.23 2.86 12.54
CA SER A 39 -11.97 3.88 13.28
C SER A 39 -13.41 3.43 13.52
N ASP A 40 -14.05 3.98 14.56
CA ASP A 40 -15.45 3.70 14.90
C ASP A 40 -16.47 4.17 13.85
N GLU A 41 -16.09 5.16 13.04
CA GLU A 41 -16.94 5.74 11.99
C GLU A 41 -16.20 5.75 10.64
N PRO A 42 -16.92 5.70 9.50
CA PRO A 42 -16.31 5.78 8.19
C PRO A 42 -15.71 7.18 7.96
N ARG A 43 -14.47 7.25 7.49
CA ARG A 43 -13.79 8.49 7.10
C ARG A 43 -12.72 8.23 6.04
N ILE A 44 -12.31 9.29 5.35
CA ILE A 44 -11.07 9.30 4.57
C ILE A 44 -9.94 9.67 5.54
N LEU A 45 -8.93 8.81 5.63
CA LEU A 45 -7.72 9.00 6.43
C LEU A 45 -6.69 9.86 5.68
N SER A 46 -6.55 9.63 4.37
CA SER A 46 -5.73 10.44 3.47
C SER A 46 -6.26 10.40 2.04
N ALA A 47 -6.07 11.49 1.30
CA ALA A 47 -6.38 11.57 -0.13
C ALA A 47 -5.51 12.61 -0.85
N GLY A 48 -4.22 12.65 -0.48
CA GLY A 48 -3.25 13.57 -1.06
C GLY A 48 -2.71 13.06 -2.38
N LEU A 49 -2.20 13.97 -3.21
CA LEU A 49 -1.42 13.60 -4.39
C LEU A 49 -0.28 12.66 -3.96
N GLY A 50 -0.14 11.50 -4.59
CA GLY A 50 0.94 10.57 -4.30
C GLY A 50 2.22 11.00 -5.00
N PHE A 51 2.10 11.20 -6.31
CA PHE A 51 3.20 11.58 -7.22
C PHE A 51 2.65 11.95 -8.60
N THR A 52 3.48 12.62 -9.41
CA THR A 52 3.11 13.06 -10.75
C THR A 52 3.88 12.37 -11.86
N ASP A 53 3.27 12.29 -13.04
CA ASP A 53 3.90 12.02 -14.33
C ASP A 53 4.55 10.63 -14.53
N ILE A 54 4.31 9.62 -13.69
CA ILE A 54 5.03 8.33 -13.78
C ILE A 54 4.15 7.11 -14.06
N ILE A 55 2.87 7.28 -14.39
CA ILE A 55 1.95 6.18 -14.73
C ILE A 55 1.53 6.21 -16.20
N GLY A 56 1.73 5.11 -16.92
CA GLY A 56 1.22 4.95 -18.29
C GLY A 56 2.20 5.36 -19.39
N VAL A 57 3.50 5.19 -19.18
CA VAL A 57 4.49 5.33 -20.28
C VAL A 57 4.32 4.19 -21.30
N ASP A 58 4.80 4.36 -22.54
CA ASP A 58 4.68 3.32 -23.56
C ASP A 58 5.54 2.07 -23.26
N GLU A 59 6.75 2.29 -22.77
CA GLU A 59 7.70 1.26 -22.38
C GLU A 59 8.54 1.75 -21.20
N VAL A 60 8.78 0.87 -20.23
CA VAL A 60 9.67 1.16 -19.10
C VAL A 60 11.13 0.90 -19.49
N ASN A 61 11.82 1.95 -19.92
CA ASN A 61 13.26 1.96 -20.17
C ASN A 61 13.87 3.27 -19.62
N GLU A 62 15.19 3.34 -19.50
CA GLU A 62 15.87 4.48 -18.88
C GLU A 62 15.55 5.83 -19.57
N GLU A 63 15.46 5.83 -20.90
CA GLU A 63 15.19 7.03 -21.68
C GLU A 63 13.79 7.59 -21.38
N ASN A 64 12.77 6.74 -21.45
CA ASN A 64 11.38 7.12 -21.16
C ASN A 64 11.19 7.52 -19.69
N VAL A 65 11.84 6.81 -18.76
CA VAL A 65 11.82 7.12 -17.33
C VAL A 65 12.39 8.52 -17.10
N LYS A 66 13.52 8.83 -17.72
CA LYS A 66 14.15 10.15 -17.61
C LYS A 66 13.30 11.24 -18.26
N LEU A 67 12.64 10.96 -19.40
CA LEU A 67 11.77 11.90 -20.10
C LEU A 67 10.63 12.39 -19.20
N VAL A 68 10.05 11.50 -18.39
CA VAL A 68 8.95 11.82 -17.48
C VAL A 68 9.41 12.25 -16.08
N GLY A 69 10.72 12.44 -15.88
CA GLY A 69 11.28 12.84 -14.58
C GLY A 69 11.26 11.74 -13.52
N GLY A 70 11.18 10.47 -13.91
CA GLY A 70 11.38 9.34 -13.01
C GLY A 70 12.85 9.13 -12.61
N SER A 71 13.06 8.26 -11.63
CA SER A 71 14.39 7.78 -11.22
C SER A 71 14.66 6.41 -11.85
N TRP A 72 15.93 6.16 -12.21
CA TRP A 72 16.39 4.89 -12.77
C TRP A 72 17.65 4.42 -12.04
N TYR A 73 17.59 3.22 -11.45
CA TYR A 73 18.72 2.63 -10.76
C TYR A 73 19.62 1.86 -11.73
N GLY A 74 20.41 2.60 -12.52
CA GLY A 74 21.22 2.03 -13.60
C GLY A 74 22.29 1.02 -13.13
N SER A 75 22.89 1.25 -11.96
CA SER A 75 23.91 0.36 -11.38
C SER A 75 23.35 -0.83 -10.60
N LEU A 76 22.03 -1.03 -10.60
CA LEU A 76 21.41 -2.16 -9.91
C LEU A 76 21.96 -3.49 -10.43
N SER A 77 22.28 -4.38 -9.50
CA SER A 77 22.69 -5.76 -9.74
C SER A 77 22.04 -6.64 -8.66
N CYS A 78 21.50 -7.79 -9.06
CA CYS A 78 20.83 -8.71 -8.14
C CYS A 78 21.80 -9.76 -7.61
N GLY A 79 21.70 -10.07 -6.31
CA GLY A 79 22.52 -11.07 -5.63
C GLY A 79 22.31 -12.49 -6.14
N ASN A 80 21.17 -12.76 -6.79
CA ASN A 80 20.91 -14.03 -7.48
C ASN A 80 21.63 -14.15 -8.85
N GLY A 81 22.35 -13.13 -9.30
CA GLY A 81 23.10 -13.11 -10.56
C GLY A 81 22.24 -12.95 -11.81
N LYS A 82 20.92 -12.75 -11.69
CA LYS A 82 20.05 -12.39 -12.81
C LYS A 82 20.12 -10.90 -13.11
N ASP A 83 19.92 -10.54 -14.37
CA ASP A 83 19.77 -9.14 -14.75
C ASP A 83 18.50 -8.56 -14.10
N PRO A 84 18.58 -7.40 -13.43
CA PRO A 84 17.41 -6.77 -12.84
C PRO A 84 16.41 -6.33 -13.90
N GLU A 85 15.14 -6.65 -13.67
CA GLU A 85 14.03 -6.19 -14.51
C GLU A 85 13.87 -4.66 -14.46
N ALA A 86 13.32 -4.07 -15.51
CA ALA A 86 13.09 -2.63 -15.57
C ALA A 86 12.22 -2.11 -14.40
N THR A 87 11.25 -2.90 -13.96
CA THR A 87 10.33 -2.62 -12.84
C THR A 87 11.02 -2.60 -11.46
N MET A 88 12.22 -3.17 -11.35
CA MET A 88 13.09 -3.11 -10.16
C MET A 88 13.94 -1.84 -10.14
N ARG A 89 14.13 -1.19 -11.30
CA ARG A 89 15.00 -0.01 -11.46
C ARG A 89 14.26 1.31 -11.29
N THR A 90 12.93 1.30 -11.34
CA THR A 90 12.11 2.50 -11.30
C THR A 90 10.73 2.22 -10.72
N SER A 91 10.07 3.27 -10.23
CA SER A 91 8.65 3.23 -9.90
C SER A 91 7.73 3.61 -11.06
N VAL A 92 8.28 4.05 -12.20
CA VAL A 92 7.50 4.35 -13.41
C VAL A 92 6.79 3.09 -13.90
N LYS A 93 5.52 3.23 -14.29
CA LYS A 93 4.68 2.15 -14.82
C LYS A 93 4.32 2.40 -16.26
N ASP A 94 4.34 1.35 -17.08
CA ASP A 94 3.81 1.43 -18.44
C ASP A 94 2.28 1.45 -18.45
N LYS A 95 1.71 1.62 -19.64
CA LYS A 95 0.26 1.60 -19.86
C LYS A 95 -0.43 0.29 -19.49
N ASN A 96 0.28 -0.84 -19.39
CA ASN A 96 -0.34 -2.12 -19.02
C ASN A 96 -0.85 -2.14 -17.58
N ILE A 97 -0.42 -1.18 -16.75
CA ILE A 97 -0.98 -0.97 -15.41
C ILE A 97 -2.51 -0.80 -15.42
N THR A 98 -3.11 -0.31 -16.52
CA THR A 98 -4.58 -0.20 -16.65
C THR A 98 -5.33 -1.52 -16.55
N ASN A 99 -4.68 -2.66 -16.81
CA ASN A 99 -5.35 -3.96 -16.70
C ASN A 99 -5.85 -4.26 -15.28
N GLY A 100 -5.35 -3.54 -14.27
CA GLY A 100 -5.82 -3.64 -12.88
C GLY A 100 -6.81 -2.56 -12.45
N PHE A 101 -7.23 -1.65 -13.33
CA PHE A 101 -7.98 -0.44 -12.98
C PHE A 101 -9.26 -0.31 -13.82
N LYS A 102 -10.34 0.18 -13.20
CA LYS A 102 -11.56 0.57 -13.92
C LYS A 102 -11.35 1.94 -14.58
N GLY A 103 -11.88 2.07 -15.80
CA GLY A 103 -11.65 3.24 -16.66
C GLY A 103 -10.36 3.13 -17.45
N ALA A 104 -10.30 3.77 -18.63
CA ALA A 104 -9.05 3.94 -19.35
C ALA A 104 -9.17 4.99 -20.48
N ALA A 105 -8.31 6.00 -20.39
CA ALA A 105 -7.69 6.69 -21.51
C ALA A 105 -6.46 7.41 -20.95
N PHE A 106 -5.25 6.89 -21.20
CA PHE A 106 -4.04 7.67 -20.96
C PHE A 106 -3.93 8.78 -22.01
N PHE A 107 -3.37 9.92 -21.62
CA PHE A 107 -3.24 11.05 -22.54
C PHE A 107 -2.25 10.71 -23.66
N ASN A 108 -2.78 10.42 -24.86
CA ASN A 108 -2.01 10.45 -26.09
C ASN A 108 -1.82 11.92 -26.51
N LYS A 109 -0.99 12.67 -25.77
CA LYS A 109 -0.62 14.04 -26.12
C LYS A 109 0.75 14.05 -26.78
N ALA A 110 0.88 14.88 -27.80
CA ALA A 110 2.09 15.12 -28.60
C ALA A 110 3.34 15.57 -27.80
N ASN A 111 3.27 15.66 -26.47
CA ASN A 111 4.36 16.03 -25.54
C ASN A 111 4.55 15.01 -24.37
N SER A 112 3.93 13.82 -24.42
CA SER A 112 4.24 12.62 -23.60
C SER A 112 4.44 12.82 -22.09
N VAL A 113 3.40 13.19 -21.34
CA VAL A 113 3.45 13.19 -19.87
C VAL A 113 2.52 12.10 -19.35
N ALA A 114 3.07 11.18 -18.55
CA ALA A 114 2.33 10.10 -17.93
C ALA A 114 1.31 10.65 -16.91
N ALA A 115 0.37 9.83 -16.44
CA ALA A 115 -0.61 10.22 -15.44
C ALA A 115 0.02 10.33 -14.03
N ASP A 116 -0.66 11.11 -13.20
CA ASP A 116 -0.43 11.21 -11.75
C ASP A 116 -1.15 10.06 -11.04
N ALA A 117 -0.75 9.80 -9.79
CA ALA A 117 -1.48 8.89 -8.91
C ALA A 117 -1.86 9.54 -7.58
N LEU A 118 -3.06 9.19 -7.11
CA LEU A 118 -3.64 9.71 -5.88
C LEU A 118 -4.23 8.53 -5.08
N PRO A 119 -3.57 8.07 -4.01
CA PRO A 119 -4.13 7.09 -3.08
C PRO A 119 -5.18 7.74 -2.17
N VAL A 120 -6.39 7.17 -2.12
CA VAL A 120 -7.48 7.53 -1.22
C VAL A 120 -7.63 6.42 -0.19
N VAL A 121 -7.21 6.70 1.04
CA VAL A 121 -7.18 5.73 2.13
C VAL A 121 -8.38 5.94 3.03
N PHE A 122 -9.20 4.90 3.18
CA PHE A 122 -10.42 4.87 3.99
C PHE A 122 -10.17 4.16 5.31
N SER A 123 -10.86 4.63 6.36
CA SER A 123 -10.80 3.96 7.65
C SER A 123 -11.50 2.61 7.66
N TRP A 124 -12.44 2.38 6.76
CA TRP A 124 -13.18 1.12 6.64
C TRP A 124 -12.87 0.51 5.27
N PRO A 125 -12.77 -0.83 5.16
CA PRO A 125 -12.50 -1.47 3.89
C PRO A 125 -13.61 -1.19 2.88
N VAL A 126 -13.19 -0.99 1.64
CA VAL A 126 -14.00 -0.66 0.48
C VAL A 126 -14.60 -1.95 -0.09
N LEU A 127 -15.87 -1.91 -0.45
CA LEU A 127 -16.50 -2.95 -1.26
C LEU A 127 -16.09 -2.71 -2.72
N THR A 128 -15.05 -3.41 -3.16
CA THR A 128 -14.29 -3.04 -4.37
C THR A 128 -15.12 -3.10 -5.65
N GLU A 129 -16.17 -3.92 -5.70
CA GLU A 129 -17.09 -3.94 -6.83
C GLU A 129 -17.83 -2.61 -7.03
N THR A 130 -17.95 -1.80 -5.97
CA THR A 130 -18.63 -0.50 -5.99
C THR A 130 -17.75 0.66 -6.43
N VAL A 131 -16.43 0.47 -6.52
CA VAL A 131 -15.49 1.52 -6.95
C VAL A 131 -15.76 1.91 -8.40
N ASP A 132 -15.93 3.20 -8.67
CA ASP A 132 -15.98 3.80 -10.00
C ASP A 132 -15.25 5.16 -10.03
N ILE A 133 -14.87 5.64 -11.21
CA ILE A 133 -14.29 6.97 -11.39
C ILE A 133 -15.30 8.08 -11.05
N THR A 134 -16.61 7.82 -11.16
CA THR A 134 -17.67 8.80 -10.88
C THR A 134 -17.91 9.07 -9.40
N ASP A 135 -17.38 8.22 -8.51
CA ASP A 135 -17.46 8.39 -7.06
C ASP A 135 -16.67 9.62 -6.58
N PHE A 136 -15.64 10.04 -7.31
CA PHE A 136 -14.64 10.97 -6.81
C PHE A 136 -14.73 12.35 -7.47
N ARG A 137 -14.86 13.39 -6.64
CA ARG A 137 -14.65 14.79 -7.05
C ARG A 137 -13.38 15.34 -6.43
N ILE A 138 -12.46 15.79 -7.28
CA ILE A 138 -11.15 16.29 -6.85
C ILE A 138 -11.09 17.79 -7.12
N THR A 139 -10.78 18.58 -6.09
CA THR A 139 -10.55 20.03 -6.21
C THR A 139 -9.07 20.33 -6.05
N LEU A 140 -8.54 21.13 -6.96
CA LEU A 140 -7.15 21.58 -6.96
C LEU A 140 -7.00 22.94 -6.28
N ASN A 141 -5.78 23.27 -5.87
CA ASN A 141 -5.46 24.58 -5.26
C ASN A 141 -5.76 25.77 -6.19
N THR A 142 -5.88 25.54 -7.49
CA THR A 142 -6.29 26.53 -8.51
C THR A 142 -7.80 26.80 -8.52
N GLY A 143 -8.60 26.02 -7.79
CA GLY A 143 -10.07 26.03 -7.84
C GLY A 143 -10.65 25.14 -8.95
N GLU A 144 -9.80 24.51 -9.78
CA GLU A 144 -10.22 23.54 -10.79
C GLU A 144 -10.82 22.30 -10.13
N ILE A 145 -11.90 21.77 -10.73
CA ILE A 145 -12.46 20.47 -10.38
C ILE A 145 -12.09 19.50 -11.49
N VAL A 146 -11.39 18.42 -11.14
CA VAL A 146 -10.94 17.38 -12.06
C VAL A 146 -11.54 16.03 -11.66
N ASN A 147 -11.66 15.14 -12.64
CA ASN A 147 -12.12 13.77 -12.44
C ASN A 147 -10.96 12.79 -12.71
N PRO A 148 -10.90 11.67 -11.99
CA PRO A 148 -9.95 10.60 -12.32
C PRO A 148 -10.28 9.99 -13.69
N THR A 149 -9.25 9.50 -14.39
CA THR A 149 -9.38 8.73 -15.64
C THR A 149 -9.38 7.23 -15.41
N ALA A 150 -8.87 6.79 -14.25
CA ALA A 150 -8.94 5.42 -13.79
C ALA A 150 -9.00 5.34 -12.25
N ALA A 151 -9.63 4.28 -11.73
CA ALA A 151 -9.74 4.00 -10.31
C ALA A 151 -9.61 2.49 -10.05
N GLY A 152 -8.90 2.10 -8.99
CA GLY A 152 -8.69 0.69 -8.69
C GLY A 152 -8.06 0.44 -7.35
N MET A 153 -7.89 -0.84 -7.01
CA MET A 153 -7.36 -1.26 -5.71
C MET A 153 -5.88 -1.60 -5.76
N PHE A 154 -5.31 -1.91 -6.92
CA PHE A 154 -3.93 -2.38 -7.00
C PHE A 154 -2.93 -1.29 -6.53
N PRO A 155 -1.96 -1.59 -5.65
CA PRO A 155 -1.59 -2.92 -5.12
C PRO A 155 -2.34 -3.40 -3.86
N ASN A 156 -3.24 -2.61 -3.27
CA ASN A 156 -4.05 -2.92 -2.08
C ASN A 156 -5.24 -3.86 -2.33
N TRP A 157 -5.00 -5.00 -2.99
CA TRP A 157 -6.07 -5.90 -3.47
C TRP A 157 -6.37 -7.07 -2.52
N GLU A 158 -5.46 -7.39 -1.60
CA GLU A 158 -5.58 -8.51 -0.67
C GLU A 158 -6.84 -8.37 0.20
N TYR A 159 -7.50 -9.48 0.52
CA TYR A 159 -8.81 -9.46 1.17
C TYR A 159 -8.80 -8.89 2.58
N ASN A 160 -7.64 -8.80 3.24
CA ASN A 160 -7.42 -8.19 4.53
C ASN A 160 -7.17 -6.66 4.47
N GLU A 161 -6.94 -6.07 3.29
CA GLU A 161 -6.24 -4.76 3.16
C GLU A 161 -6.91 -3.72 2.25
N ARG A 162 -8.19 -3.93 1.92
CA ARG A 162 -8.95 -3.15 0.92
C ARG A 162 -9.34 -1.73 1.35
N ASN A 163 -8.44 -0.99 1.96
CA ASN A 163 -8.68 0.34 2.50
C ASN A 163 -8.22 1.46 1.58
N CYS A 164 -7.43 1.17 0.55
CA CYS A 164 -6.87 2.19 -0.33
C CYS A 164 -7.36 2.01 -1.77
N VAL A 165 -8.05 3.02 -2.29
CA VAL A 165 -8.37 3.15 -3.73
C VAL A 165 -7.33 4.07 -4.35
N VAL A 166 -6.67 3.61 -5.42
CA VAL A 166 -5.71 4.41 -6.17
C VAL A 166 -6.40 4.99 -7.41
N LEU A 167 -6.31 6.31 -7.55
CA LEU A 167 -6.82 7.04 -8.70
C LEU A 167 -5.68 7.45 -9.62
N PHE A 168 -5.92 7.43 -10.94
CA PHE A 168 -5.03 8.02 -11.94
C PHE A 168 -5.71 9.19 -12.66
N GLY A 169 -4.92 10.20 -13.04
CA GLY A 169 -5.42 11.39 -13.72
C GLY A 169 -4.39 12.50 -13.83
N ASP A 170 -4.85 13.72 -14.06
CA ASP A 170 -4.05 14.96 -14.08
C ASP A 170 -4.39 15.80 -12.85
N PHE A 171 -3.63 15.60 -11.79
CA PHE A 171 -3.92 16.06 -10.43
C PHE A 171 -2.93 17.11 -9.91
N GLY A 172 -1.77 17.27 -10.54
CA GLY A 172 -0.81 18.25 -10.07
C GLY A 172 0.42 18.44 -10.93
N ASN A 173 1.46 19.00 -10.30
CA ASN A 173 2.79 19.12 -10.85
C ASN A 173 3.83 18.97 -9.74
N ARG A 174 5.11 18.97 -10.11
CA ARG A 174 6.23 18.68 -9.20
C ARG A 174 6.57 19.81 -8.24
N LEU A 175 5.87 20.93 -8.27
CA LEU A 175 6.20 22.09 -7.44
C LEU A 175 5.74 21.86 -6.00
N LYS A 176 6.45 22.47 -5.05
CA LYS A 176 6.04 22.59 -3.64
C LYS A 176 4.81 23.47 -3.52
N SER A 177 4.01 23.27 -2.48
CA SER A 177 2.77 24.05 -2.27
C SER A 177 3.03 25.56 -2.15
N THR A 178 4.24 25.95 -1.74
CA THR A 178 4.65 27.35 -1.58
C THR A 178 5.24 27.98 -2.85
N GLU A 179 5.46 27.21 -3.91
CA GLU A 179 6.07 27.71 -5.15
C GLU A 179 5.01 28.30 -6.08
N ALA A 180 5.37 29.39 -6.78
CA ALA A 180 4.48 30.01 -7.75
C ALA A 180 4.19 29.03 -8.91
N GLY A 181 2.92 28.89 -9.27
CA GLY A 181 2.49 27.94 -10.31
C GLY A 181 2.28 26.51 -9.83
N ALA A 182 2.41 26.23 -8.52
CA ALA A 182 2.06 24.93 -7.97
C ALA A 182 0.61 24.57 -8.30
N ARG A 183 0.41 23.33 -8.76
CA ARG A 183 -0.90 22.73 -9.01
C ARG A 183 -0.93 21.41 -8.25
N PHE A 184 -1.90 21.22 -7.35
CA PHE A 184 -2.03 20.00 -6.56
C PHE A 184 -3.42 19.88 -5.94
N VAL A 185 -3.77 18.67 -5.52
CA VAL A 185 -5.03 18.37 -4.84
C VAL A 185 -5.10 19.04 -3.46
N VAL A 186 -6.20 19.73 -3.20
CA VAL A 186 -6.51 20.32 -1.89
C VAL A 186 -7.76 19.74 -1.25
N LYS A 187 -8.62 19.08 -2.04
CA LYS A 187 -9.83 18.43 -1.54
C LYS A 187 -10.22 17.23 -2.38
N VAL A 188 -10.60 16.15 -1.73
CA VAL A 188 -11.30 15.01 -2.33
C VAL A 188 -12.64 14.84 -1.65
N GLU A 189 -13.69 14.63 -2.44
CA GLU A 189 -15.05 14.38 -1.97
C GLU A 189 -15.58 13.11 -2.65
N ILE A 190 -16.26 12.27 -1.86
CA ILE A 190 -17.05 11.17 -2.41
C ILE A 190 -18.46 11.70 -2.69
N ILE A 191 -18.88 11.62 -3.94
CA ILE A 191 -20.15 12.18 -4.43
C ILE A 191 -21.14 11.08 -4.78
N ALA A 192 -22.42 11.40 -4.76
CA ALA A 192 -23.46 10.46 -5.17
C ALA A 192 -23.45 10.28 -6.69
N ASP A 193 -23.60 9.03 -7.13
CA ASP A 193 -23.85 8.64 -8.50
C ASP A 193 -24.91 7.51 -8.55
N ALA A 194 -24.94 6.73 -9.63
CA ALA A 194 -25.89 5.63 -9.79
C ALA A 194 -25.51 4.36 -8.99
N ASN A 195 -24.25 4.21 -8.60
CA ASN A 195 -23.71 3.06 -7.88
C ASN A 195 -22.69 3.54 -6.83
N PRO A 196 -23.15 4.09 -5.70
CA PRO A 196 -22.28 4.80 -4.78
C PRO A 196 -21.23 3.89 -4.17
N LEU A 197 -20.02 4.43 -3.97
CA LEU A 197 -18.97 3.77 -3.20
C LEU A 197 -19.45 3.31 -1.82
N MET A 198 -19.27 2.03 -1.51
CA MET A 198 -19.70 1.42 -0.26
C MET A 198 -18.51 0.96 0.59
N LEU A 199 -18.61 1.14 1.90
CA LEU A 199 -17.64 0.71 2.90
C LEU A 199 -18.26 -0.32 3.84
N LYS A 200 -17.45 -1.28 4.30
CA LYS A 200 -17.85 -2.30 5.28
C LYS A 200 -17.21 -2.00 6.63
N GLY A 201 -18.02 -1.91 7.68
CA GLY A 201 -17.56 -1.59 9.04
C GLY A 201 -18.07 -2.54 10.11
N ARG A 202 -17.92 -2.10 11.37
CA ARG A 202 -18.31 -2.84 12.58
C ARG A 202 -19.72 -3.42 12.50
N ASN A 203 -19.98 -4.53 13.20
CA ASN A 203 -21.28 -5.20 13.23
C ASN A 203 -21.85 -5.52 11.84
N ASP A 204 -20.96 -5.79 10.89
CA ASP A 204 -21.31 -6.08 9.50
C ASP A 204 -22.05 -4.97 8.77
N THR A 205 -22.01 -3.72 9.24
CA THR A 205 -22.68 -2.60 8.57
C THR A 205 -22.04 -2.29 7.23
N VAL A 206 -22.86 -2.06 6.22
CA VAL A 206 -22.45 -1.52 4.92
C VAL A 206 -23.01 -0.12 4.81
N VAL A 207 -22.14 0.86 4.57
CA VAL A 207 -22.49 2.29 4.54
C VAL A 207 -21.98 2.93 3.26
N SER A 208 -22.70 3.92 2.77
CA SER A 208 -22.23 4.72 1.64
C SER A 208 -21.14 5.67 2.10
N ALA A 209 -20.09 5.82 1.29
CA ALA A 209 -19.03 6.80 1.50
C ALA A 209 -19.43 8.22 1.03
N VAL A 210 -20.59 8.39 0.39
CA VAL A 210 -21.06 9.69 -0.11
C VAL A 210 -21.07 10.73 1.01
N GLY A 211 -20.48 11.89 0.73
CA GLY A 211 -20.35 13.01 1.67
C GLY A 211 -19.09 12.96 2.54
N LEU A 212 -18.32 11.86 2.50
CA LEU A 212 -16.96 11.88 3.05
C LEU A 212 -16.09 12.84 2.24
N SER A 213 -15.24 13.58 2.94
CA SER A 213 -14.29 14.49 2.33
C SER A 213 -12.99 14.55 3.11
N TRP A 214 -11.92 14.95 2.43
CA TRP A 214 -10.60 15.15 3.00
C TRP A 214 -9.93 16.36 2.35
N THR A 215 -9.10 17.07 3.10
CA THR A 215 -8.41 18.28 2.64
C THR A 215 -6.95 18.30 3.04
N THR A 216 -6.13 18.96 2.23
CA THR A 216 -4.72 19.23 2.53
C THR A 216 -4.27 20.56 1.97
N THR A 217 -3.16 21.06 2.51
CA THR A 217 -2.42 22.21 1.97
C THR A 217 -1.03 21.80 1.49
N LYS A 218 -0.73 20.50 1.45
CA LYS A 218 0.58 19.94 1.11
C LYS A 218 0.51 19.07 -0.12
N THR A 219 1.65 18.99 -0.81
CA THR A 219 1.93 18.11 -1.94
C THR A 219 3.05 17.13 -1.56
N PRO A 220 3.22 15.99 -2.26
CA PRO A 220 4.30 15.03 -1.99
C PRO A 220 5.70 15.61 -2.17
N TYR A 221 5.82 16.82 -2.75
CA TYR A 221 7.08 17.56 -2.87
C TYR A 221 7.38 18.46 -1.67
N ASP A 222 6.41 18.65 -0.76
CA ASP A 222 6.61 19.30 0.54
C ASP A 222 7.07 18.32 1.60
N ALA A 223 6.38 17.18 1.70
CA ALA A 223 6.61 16.11 2.65
C ALA A 223 6.15 14.79 2.03
N GLY A 224 6.95 13.74 2.22
CA GLY A 224 6.61 12.39 1.79
C GLY A 224 5.52 11.75 2.65
N PRO A 225 5.37 10.42 2.55
CA PRO A 225 4.24 9.74 3.14
C PRO A 225 4.38 9.56 4.65
N GLN A 226 3.24 9.29 5.28
CA GLN A 226 3.05 9.25 6.74
C GLN A 226 2.20 8.05 7.15
N LEU A 227 2.19 7.75 8.44
CA LEU A 227 1.26 6.82 9.05
C LEU A 227 -0.12 7.47 9.14
N VAL A 228 -1.16 6.66 8.96
CA VAL A 228 -2.56 7.05 9.22
C VAL A 228 -3.28 6.04 10.13
N GLY A 229 -2.55 5.02 10.58
CA GLY A 229 -3.01 4.07 11.57
C GLY A 229 -1.91 3.11 12.01
N ALA A 230 -1.94 2.72 13.28
CA ALA A 230 -1.19 1.60 13.82
C ALA A 230 -2.12 0.78 14.72
N LYS A 231 -2.16 -0.54 14.54
CA LYS A 231 -3.10 -1.42 15.24
C LYS A 231 -2.42 -2.72 15.68
N LEU A 232 -2.59 -3.05 16.96
CA LEU A 232 -2.03 -4.27 17.54
C LEU A 232 -3.10 -5.36 17.64
N ASN A 233 -2.88 -6.47 16.95
CA ASN A 233 -3.70 -7.68 17.02
C ASN A 233 -2.87 -8.88 17.48
N PHE A 234 -3.55 -9.95 17.87
CA PHE A 234 -2.92 -11.27 17.87
C PHE A 234 -2.68 -11.73 16.42
N VAL A 235 -1.56 -12.40 16.16
CA VAL A 235 -1.27 -13.06 14.88
C VAL A 235 -2.30 -14.16 14.57
N GLY A 236 -2.68 -14.93 15.59
CA GLY A 236 -3.63 -16.03 15.43
C GLY A 236 -2.96 -17.32 14.97
N LYS A 237 -3.61 -18.08 14.07
CA LYS A 237 -3.19 -19.44 13.66
C LYS A 237 -2.92 -19.61 12.16
N LYS A 238 -3.32 -18.62 11.35
CA LYS A 238 -3.17 -18.61 9.90
C LYS A 238 -3.27 -17.16 9.40
N PRO A 239 -2.71 -16.83 8.23
CA PRO A 239 -2.82 -15.50 7.64
C PRO A 239 -4.22 -15.34 7.02
N ILE A 240 -5.14 -14.73 7.78
CA ILE A 240 -6.53 -14.56 7.33
C ILE A 240 -6.59 -13.38 6.36
N GLY A 241 -6.97 -13.67 5.12
CA GLY A 241 -7.23 -12.65 4.11
C GLY A 241 -6.05 -12.29 3.23
N GLU A 242 -4.90 -12.92 3.44
CA GLU A 242 -3.75 -12.81 2.56
C GLU A 242 -4.10 -13.25 1.13
N GLY A 243 -3.76 -12.41 0.17
CA GLY A 243 -4.07 -12.56 -1.24
C GLY A 243 -5.58 -12.56 -1.53
N SER A 244 -5.95 -13.37 -2.53
CA SER A 244 -7.30 -13.40 -3.12
C SER A 244 -7.90 -14.80 -3.12
N ASN A 245 -7.39 -15.67 -2.24
CA ASN A 245 -7.87 -17.04 -2.00
C ASN A 245 -7.75 -17.96 -3.24
N GLY A 246 -6.52 -18.12 -3.73
CA GLY A 246 -6.17 -18.92 -4.89
C GLY A 246 -6.37 -18.21 -6.23
N GLY A 247 -6.54 -16.89 -6.24
CA GLY A 247 -6.64 -16.09 -7.45
C GLY A 247 -5.34 -16.06 -8.25
N ILE A 248 -5.37 -15.53 -9.47
CA ILE A 248 -4.17 -15.47 -10.32
C ILE A 248 -3.08 -14.57 -9.71
N LEU A 249 -3.48 -13.54 -8.97
CA LEU A 249 -2.59 -12.61 -8.28
C LEU A 249 -1.81 -13.31 -7.14
N ASP A 250 -2.35 -14.39 -6.58
CA ASP A 250 -1.68 -15.19 -5.53
C ASP A 250 -0.45 -15.94 -6.06
N LYS A 251 -0.21 -15.91 -7.38
CA LYS A 251 0.99 -16.45 -8.02
C LYS A 251 2.10 -15.40 -8.21
N ALA A 252 1.90 -14.18 -7.71
CA ALA A 252 2.90 -13.14 -7.80
C ALA A 252 4.20 -13.54 -7.10
N ASP A 253 5.33 -13.05 -7.62
CA ASP A 253 6.66 -13.45 -7.15
C ASP A 253 7.01 -12.98 -5.73
N TYR A 254 6.24 -12.04 -5.19
CA TYR A 254 6.38 -11.56 -3.80
C TYR A 254 5.57 -12.40 -2.79
N LEU A 255 4.65 -13.28 -3.22
CA LEU A 255 3.83 -14.12 -2.32
C LEU A 255 4.39 -15.54 -2.13
N PRO A 256 4.25 -16.17 -0.95
CA PRO A 256 3.68 -15.63 0.29
C PRO A 256 4.67 -14.73 1.05
N ASN A 257 4.13 -13.70 1.69
CA ASN A 257 4.77 -12.57 2.37
C ASN A 257 4.28 -12.39 3.83
N ASP A 258 3.34 -13.22 4.28
CA ASP A 258 2.75 -13.17 5.62
C ASP A 258 3.70 -13.62 6.76
N GLU A 259 3.32 -13.34 8.01
CA GLU A 259 4.12 -13.65 9.19
C GLU A 259 4.41 -15.14 9.41
N PHE A 260 3.54 -16.04 8.94
CA PHE A 260 3.77 -17.49 9.02
C PHE A 260 4.80 -17.94 7.98
N ALA A 261 4.74 -17.41 6.77
CA ALA A 261 5.73 -17.70 5.74
C ALA A 261 7.14 -17.22 6.14
N LEU A 262 7.25 -16.03 6.72
CA LEU A 262 8.54 -15.44 7.09
C LEU A 262 9.11 -16.01 8.39
N TYR A 263 8.27 -16.12 9.43
CA TYR A 263 8.72 -16.35 10.81
C TYR A 263 8.11 -17.59 11.48
N GLY A 264 7.19 -18.29 10.81
CA GLY A 264 6.41 -19.37 11.43
C GLY A 264 5.31 -18.86 12.37
N GLY A 265 5.00 -17.57 12.29
CA GLY A 265 3.98 -16.87 13.09
C GLY A 265 4.59 -15.82 14.03
N GLY A 266 3.88 -15.54 15.11
CA GLY A 266 4.26 -14.61 16.17
C GLY A 266 3.16 -14.58 17.24
N ASP A 267 3.36 -13.83 18.31
CA ASP A 267 2.31 -13.65 19.31
C ASP A 267 1.41 -12.46 18.95
N PHE A 268 2.03 -11.37 18.45
CA PHE A 268 1.35 -10.12 18.13
C PHE A 268 1.79 -9.56 16.77
N ARG A 269 0.86 -8.92 16.10
CA ARG A 269 1.04 -8.21 14.83
C ARG A 269 0.71 -6.75 15.06
N LEU A 270 1.70 -5.89 14.96
CA LEU A 270 1.51 -4.44 14.91
C LEU A 270 1.45 -4.03 13.44
N ARG A 271 0.22 -3.95 12.93
CA ARG A 271 -0.07 -3.56 11.55
C ARG A 271 -0.12 -2.06 11.42
N MET A 272 0.50 -1.51 10.39
CA MET A 272 0.43 -0.09 10.09
C MET A 272 -0.32 0.16 8.78
N LEU A 273 -0.97 1.31 8.69
CA LEU A 273 -1.58 1.82 7.48
C LEU A 273 -0.98 3.17 7.14
N THR A 274 -0.66 3.38 5.87
CA THR A 274 0.07 4.55 5.39
C THR A 274 -0.77 5.43 4.47
N THR A 275 -0.38 6.69 4.28
CA THR A 275 -1.06 7.63 3.37
C THR A 275 -1.06 7.21 1.89
N GLY A 276 -0.15 6.30 1.52
CA GLY A 276 0.21 5.89 0.16
C GLY A 276 1.33 4.83 0.22
N GLY A 277 1.74 4.30 -0.93
CA GLY A 277 2.87 3.35 -0.96
C GLY A 277 4.14 3.92 -0.33
N PHE A 278 4.77 3.12 0.52
CA PHE A 278 6.03 3.46 1.20
C PHE A 278 7.17 2.72 0.53
N SER A 279 8.29 3.42 0.29
CA SER A 279 9.53 2.74 -0.02
C SER A 279 10.76 3.50 0.52
N PRO A 280 11.93 2.85 0.68
CA PRO A 280 13.13 3.46 1.25
C PRO A 280 13.60 4.72 0.53
N ASP A 281 13.35 4.82 -0.78
CA ASP A 281 13.85 5.88 -1.66
C ASP A 281 12.90 6.21 -2.84
N GLY A 282 11.69 5.63 -2.84
CA GLY A 282 10.69 5.75 -3.90
C GLY A 282 10.86 4.76 -5.05
N VAL A 283 11.85 3.86 -5.00
CA VAL A 283 12.13 2.83 -6.02
C VAL A 283 12.34 1.45 -5.44
N THR A 284 13.27 1.29 -4.50
CA THR A 284 13.63 -0.01 -3.93
C THR A 284 12.56 -0.53 -2.98
N GLY A 285 12.50 -1.84 -2.76
CA GLY A 285 11.56 -2.45 -1.82
C GLY A 285 12.02 -2.34 -0.36
N VAL A 286 11.07 -2.21 0.56
CA VAL A 286 11.28 -2.42 2.01
C VAL A 286 11.54 -3.90 2.23
N ARG A 287 12.53 -4.23 3.09
CA ARG A 287 12.91 -5.62 3.36
C ARG A 287 12.47 -6.04 4.75
N PRO A 288 12.17 -7.32 4.97
CA PRO A 288 11.84 -7.87 6.29
C PRO A 288 12.85 -7.55 7.41
N THR A 289 14.10 -7.25 7.05
CA THR A 289 15.20 -6.92 7.98
C THR A 289 15.36 -5.41 8.25
N MET A 290 14.54 -4.54 7.66
CA MET A 290 14.72 -3.08 7.74
C MET A 290 14.06 -2.41 8.95
N TYR A 291 13.51 -3.17 9.90
CA TYR A 291 12.89 -2.61 11.12
C TYR A 291 13.76 -1.53 11.80
N GLU A 292 15.02 -1.86 12.12
CA GLU A 292 15.92 -0.96 12.86
C GLU A 292 16.28 0.32 12.09
N LYS A 293 16.07 0.33 10.77
CA LYS A 293 16.39 1.46 9.89
C LYS A 293 15.27 2.50 9.85
N PHE A 294 14.02 2.08 10.07
CA PHE A 294 12.84 2.91 9.86
C PHE A 294 11.95 3.08 11.07
N PHE A 295 11.92 2.10 11.98
CA PHE A 295 10.87 2.02 13.00
C PHE A 295 11.43 1.95 14.41
N ARG A 296 10.62 2.40 15.37
CA ARG A 296 10.73 2.02 16.77
C ARG A 296 9.35 2.00 17.43
N ILE A 297 9.20 1.16 18.45
CA ILE A 297 7.94 1.03 19.20
C ILE A 297 8.11 1.57 20.61
N HIS A 298 7.15 2.37 21.07
CA HIS A 298 7.11 2.93 22.43
C HIS A 298 6.27 2.05 23.33
N VAL A 299 6.86 1.57 24.41
CA VAL A 299 6.20 0.71 25.40
C VAL A 299 6.39 1.27 26.80
N LYS A 300 5.36 1.21 27.65
CA LYS A 300 5.53 1.58 29.06
C LYS A 300 6.51 0.61 29.72
N GLY A 301 7.56 1.16 30.31
CA GLY A 301 8.53 0.44 31.12
C GLY A 301 8.13 0.33 32.60
N PRO A 302 8.93 -0.38 33.40
CA PRO A 302 8.81 -0.34 34.84
C PRO A 302 8.89 1.10 35.38
N ASN A 303 8.17 1.37 36.46
CA ASN A 303 8.17 2.67 37.16
C ASN A 303 7.70 3.87 36.31
N GLY A 304 6.91 3.65 35.25
CA GLY A 304 6.33 4.72 34.44
C GLY A 304 7.28 5.32 33.40
N THR A 305 8.43 4.69 33.15
CA THR A 305 9.34 5.08 32.06
C THR A 305 8.80 4.66 30.69
N THR A 306 9.40 5.15 29.61
CA THR A 306 9.18 4.63 28.25
C THR A 306 10.38 3.81 27.82
N VAL A 307 10.15 2.58 27.38
CA VAL A 307 11.13 1.71 26.75
C VAL A 307 10.87 1.74 25.24
N MET A 308 11.91 2.05 24.46
CA MET A 308 11.85 2.00 23.00
C MET A 308 12.38 0.66 22.51
N LEU A 309 11.55 -0.10 21.78
CA LEU A 309 11.99 -1.27 21.05
C LEU A 309 12.62 -0.79 19.74
N THR A 310 13.95 -0.80 19.65
CA THR A 310 14.69 -0.26 18.50
C THR A 310 15.42 -1.32 17.69
N LYS A 311 15.48 -2.55 18.20
CA LYS A 311 16.23 -3.66 17.61
C LYS A 311 15.37 -4.91 17.46
N THR A 312 15.64 -5.67 16.41
CA THR A 312 15.06 -7.00 16.25
C THR A 312 15.86 -8.02 17.07
N GLY A 313 15.23 -9.13 17.44
CA GLY A 313 15.88 -10.24 18.16
C GLY A 313 16.26 -9.95 19.63
N VAL A 314 15.98 -8.75 20.15
CA VAL A 314 16.28 -8.35 21.54
C VAL A 314 15.06 -8.51 22.44
N ASP A 315 15.25 -9.15 23.59
CA ASP A 315 14.24 -9.22 24.65
C ASP A 315 14.27 -7.95 25.51
N TYR A 316 13.26 -7.09 25.34
CA TYR A 316 13.08 -5.88 26.13
C TYR A 316 12.23 -6.17 27.36
N THR A 317 12.71 -5.77 28.53
CA THR A 317 11.89 -5.80 29.76
C THR A 317 11.05 -4.54 29.83
N VAL A 318 9.73 -4.71 29.87
CA VAL A 318 8.74 -3.63 29.89
C VAL A 318 7.73 -3.89 31.00
N LEU A 319 6.78 -2.98 31.20
CA LEU A 319 5.70 -3.22 32.16
C LEU A 319 4.89 -4.43 31.72
N GLY A 320 4.72 -5.41 32.61
CA GLY A 320 3.94 -6.63 32.35
C GLY A 320 4.74 -7.81 31.81
N GLY A 321 6.04 -7.67 31.51
CA GLY A 321 6.87 -8.80 31.07
C GLY A 321 7.93 -8.42 30.05
N LYS A 322 8.10 -9.25 29.02
CA LYS A 322 9.05 -9.06 27.93
C LYS A 322 8.36 -8.94 26.58
N LEU A 323 8.96 -8.16 25.70
CA LEU A 323 8.62 -8.10 24.28
C LEU A 323 9.87 -8.16 23.43
N LYS A 324 9.75 -8.74 22.24
CA LYS A 324 10.80 -8.83 21.25
C LYS A 324 10.21 -8.65 19.86
N VAL A 325 10.83 -7.76 19.08
CA VAL A 325 10.51 -7.60 17.66
C VAL A 325 11.25 -8.66 16.87
N ILE A 326 10.55 -9.34 15.97
CA ILE A 326 11.10 -10.40 15.13
C ILE A 326 11.51 -9.86 13.75
N GLY A 327 10.70 -9.00 13.15
CA GLY A 327 10.98 -8.35 11.87
C GLY A 327 9.72 -7.78 11.23
N LEU A 328 9.80 -7.46 9.93
CA LEU A 328 8.68 -6.97 9.12
C LEU A 328 8.10 -8.10 8.25
N SER A 329 6.78 -8.16 8.13
CA SER A 329 6.06 -8.98 7.13
C SER A 329 5.09 -8.11 6.33
N ASP A 330 4.29 -8.71 5.45
CA ASP A 330 3.37 -7.97 4.57
C ASP A 330 4.19 -7.10 3.59
N LEU A 331 5.14 -7.77 2.92
CA LEU A 331 6.09 -7.17 2.00
C LEU A 331 6.35 -8.14 0.83
N GLY A 332 7.22 -9.12 1.04
CA GLY A 332 7.57 -10.10 0.03
C GLY A 332 8.08 -11.39 0.66
N LYS A 333 8.57 -12.31 -0.17
CA LYS A 333 9.03 -13.63 0.27
C LYS A 333 10.12 -13.57 1.34
N LYS A 334 10.18 -14.65 2.13
CA LYS A 334 11.32 -14.96 3.00
C LYS A 334 12.61 -15.10 2.20
N GLU A 335 13.74 -14.63 2.75
CA GLU A 335 15.06 -14.86 2.16
C GLU A 335 15.34 -16.36 2.01
N ASP A 336 15.66 -16.76 0.79
CA ASP A 336 16.08 -18.12 0.43
C ASP A 336 16.95 -18.02 -0.82
N HIS A 337 18.26 -18.05 -0.61
CA HIS A 337 19.24 -17.98 -1.69
C HIS A 337 19.15 -19.18 -2.64
N GLY A 338 18.69 -20.35 -2.15
CA GLY A 338 18.46 -21.54 -2.96
C GLY A 338 17.27 -21.39 -3.91
N ALA A 339 16.26 -20.61 -3.49
CA ALA A 339 15.12 -20.22 -4.32
C ALA A 339 15.33 -18.92 -5.11
N GLY A 340 16.51 -18.30 -4.99
CA GLY A 340 16.84 -17.06 -5.70
C GLY A 340 16.27 -15.78 -5.09
N VAL A 341 15.79 -15.84 -3.84
CA VAL A 341 15.27 -14.69 -3.07
C VAL A 341 16.37 -14.14 -2.18
N TYR A 342 16.76 -12.88 -2.42
CA TYR A 342 17.82 -12.18 -1.70
C TYR A 342 17.27 -10.88 -1.12
N TYR A 343 17.70 -10.53 0.09
CA TYR A 343 17.37 -9.23 0.70
C TYR A 343 18.35 -8.13 0.26
N ASP A 344 18.40 -7.90 -1.05
CA ASP A 344 19.17 -6.86 -1.71
C ASP A 344 18.26 -5.82 -2.39
N ASP A 345 18.84 -4.93 -3.20
CA ASP A 345 18.08 -3.86 -3.87
C ASP A 345 17.13 -4.38 -4.97
N CYS A 346 17.22 -5.67 -5.36
CA CYS A 346 16.27 -6.33 -6.27
C CYS A 346 15.12 -7.02 -5.53
N TYR A 347 15.06 -6.92 -4.20
CA TYR A 347 13.97 -7.51 -3.41
C TYR A 347 12.60 -6.99 -3.90
N LEU A 348 11.70 -7.93 -4.20
CA LEU A 348 10.34 -7.64 -4.64
C LEU A 348 9.40 -7.69 -3.44
N GLU A 349 8.73 -6.56 -3.20
CA GLU A 349 7.59 -6.45 -2.29
C GLU A 349 6.28 -6.23 -3.09
N ASP A 350 5.14 -6.41 -2.43
CA ASP A 350 3.76 -6.17 -2.89
C ASP A 350 3.45 -4.68 -3.17
N ARG A 351 4.11 -3.76 -2.44
CA ARG A 351 4.07 -2.29 -2.56
C ARG A 351 2.75 -1.64 -2.12
N ASP A 352 1.97 -2.31 -1.29
CA ASP A 352 0.72 -1.75 -0.78
C ASP A 352 0.91 -0.78 0.41
N ASN A 353 -0.20 -0.40 1.03
CA ASN A 353 -0.24 0.58 2.11
C ASN A 353 -0.10 -0.05 3.51
N TYR A 354 0.18 -1.34 3.58
CA TYR A 354 0.31 -2.11 4.80
C TYR A 354 1.75 -2.59 4.99
N ILE A 355 2.18 -2.59 6.25
CA ILE A 355 3.41 -3.24 6.70
C ILE A 355 3.13 -3.77 8.09
N ASP A 356 3.53 -5.01 8.35
CA ASP A 356 3.37 -5.64 9.65
C ASP A 356 4.69 -5.72 10.40
N ILE A 357 4.68 -5.32 11.69
CA ILE A 357 5.77 -5.60 12.62
C ILE A 357 5.37 -6.78 13.50
N ILE A 358 6.14 -7.86 13.45
CA ILE A 358 5.86 -9.09 14.21
C ILE A 358 6.58 -9.08 15.54
N LEU A 359 5.84 -9.35 16.62
CA LEU A 359 6.35 -9.39 17.98
C LEU A 359 6.05 -10.74 18.65
N VAL A 360 6.95 -11.11 19.57
CA VAL A 360 6.75 -12.22 20.52
C VAL A 360 6.95 -11.73 21.95
N GLY A 361 6.28 -12.37 22.91
CA GLY A 361 6.42 -12.07 24.33
C GLY A 361 5.13 -12.17 25.13
N ASP A 362 5.10 -11.46 26.25
CA ASP A 362 3.98 -11.53 27.19
C ASP A 362 2.82 -10.62 26.76
N GLU A 363 1.58 -11.12 26.81
CA GLU A 363 0.38 -10.31 26.49
C GLU A 363 0.25 -9.08 27.39
N ALA A 364 0.54 -9.23 28.69
CA ALA A 364 0.54 -8.10 29.62
C ALA A 364 1.58 -7.03 29.24
N ALA A 365 2.67 -7.43 28.59
CA ALA A 365 3.66 -6.51 28.04
C ALA A 365 3.17 -5.85 26.74
N ALA A 366 2.57 -6.62 25.83
CA ALA A 366 2.00 -6.13 24.57
C ALA A 366 0.93 -5.05 24.80
N ARG A 367 0.10 -5.21 25.83
CA ARG A 367 -0.92 -4.23 26.25
C ARG A 367 -0.37 -2.87 26.69
N ASN A 368 0.95 -2.78 26.88
CA ASN A 368 1.64 -1.54 27.24
C ASN A 368 2.31 -0.83 26.06
N ILE A 369 2.16 -1.34 24.83
CA ILE A 369 2.53 -0.63 23.60
C ILE A 369 1.65 0.62 23.47
N THR A 370 2.26 1.75 23.11
CA THR A 370 1.61 3.07 23.06
C THR A 370 1.69 3.73 21.70
N PHE A 371 2.86 3.70 21.06
CA PHE A 371 3.08 4.34 19.77
C PHE A 371 3.96 3.48 18.86
N LEU A 372 3.66 3.50 17.57
CA LEU A 372 4.60 3.20 16.51
C LEU A 372 5.23 4.52 16.06
N GLU A 373 6.55 4.55 15.90
CA GLU A 373 7.23 5.74 15.40
C GLU A 373 8.03 5.41 14.14
N ILE A 374 7.95 6.31 13.17
CA ILE A 374 8.95 6.50 12.11
C ILE A 374 9.76 7.74 12.48
N PRO A 375 10.99 7.60 13.01
CA PRO A 375 11.73 8.77 13.47
C PRO A 375 12.19 9.69 12.33
N GLY A 376 12.25 9.19 11.10
CA GLY A 376 12.71 9.89 9.91
C GLY A 376 14.18 10.35 10.00
N LEU A 377 14.60 11.14 9.00
CA LEU A 377 15.98 11.63 8.89
C LEU A 377 16.51 12.36 10.14
N PRO A 378 15.73 13.24 10.83
CA PRO A 378 16.21 13.94 12.02
C PRO A 378 16.61 13.01 13.18
N GLY A 379 16.07 11.79 13.25
CA GLY A 379 16.42 10.80 14.27
C GLY A 379 17.68 9.99 13.99
N GLY A 380 18.35 10.22 12.84
CA GLY A 380 19.40 9.33 12.34
C GLY A 380 18.86 8.04 11.70
N TYR A 381 17.54 7.95 11.53
CA TYR A 381 16.85 6.89 10.80
C TYR A 381 16.73 7.27 9.32
N SER A 382 16.26 6.34 8.50
CA SER A 382 15.85 6.66 7.15
C SER A 382 14.40 7.15 7.12
N ALA A 383 14.06 7.90 6.07
CA ALA A 383 12.68 8.26 5.79
C ALA A 383 12.13 7.38 4.67
N PHE A 384 10.82 7.19 4.64
CA PHE A 384 10.13 6.61 3.49
C PHE A 384 9.82 7.69 2.45
N TYR A 385 9.59 7.26 1.22
CA TYR A 385 9.21 8.09 0.09
C TYR A 385 8.01 7.45 -0.60
N ASN A 386 7.17 8.31 -1.19
CA ASN A 386 6.22 7.86 -2.19
C ASN A 386 6.96 7.37 -3.44
N PRO A 387 6.31 6.57 -4.29
CA PRO A 387 6.79 6.37 -5.66
C PRO A 387 7.12 7.71 -6.33
N GLY A 388 8.09 7.73 -7.24
CA GLY A 388 8.64 8.98 -7.77
C GLY A 388 9.64 9.67 -6.84
N GLY A 389 10.15 8.95 -5.83
CA GLY A 389 11.28 9.35 -5.01
C GLY A 389 12.61 9.27 -5.77
N PRO A 390 13.71 9.75 -5.13
CA PRO A 390 15.00 9.90 -5.78
C PRO A 390 15.64 8.59 -6.28
N GLY A 391 15.25 7.45 -5.70
CA GLY A 391 15.98 6.20 -5.85
C GLY A 391 17.42 6.30 -5.33
N PRO A 392 18.22 5.24 -5.47
CA PRO A 392 19.62 5.25 -5.03
C PRO A 392 20.54 6.14 -5.86
N THR A 393 20.18 6.39 -7.13
CA THR A 393 20.98 7.17 -8.09
C THR A 393 20.13 8.26 -8.76
N PRO A 394 19.77 9.34 -8.05
CA PRO A 394 18.92 10.41 -8.60
C PRO A 394 19.62 11.18 -9.73
N TYR A 395 18.84 11.60 -10.72
CA TYR A 395 19.33 12.50 -11.76
C TYR A 395 19.44 13.95 -11.25
N PRO A 396 20.47 14.70 -11.67
CA PRO A 396 20.57 16.11 -11.33
C PRO A 396 19.42 16.90 -11.97
N ASN A 397 18.94 17.92 -11.26
CA ASN A 397 17.87 18.83 -11.70
C ASN A 397 16.49 18.18 -11.90
N VAL A 398 16.30 16.92 -11.50
CA VAL A 398 14.97 16.30 -11.40
C VAL A 398 14.46 16.50 -9.98
N ARG A 399 13.17 16.85 -9.86
CA ARG A 399 12.51 16.94 -8.58
C ARG A 399 11.74 15.66 -8.28
N TYR A 400 12.07 15.05 -7.17
CA TYR A 400 11.47 13.82 -6.65
C TYR A 400 10.54 14.12 -5.48
N THR A 401 9.70 13.15 -5.12
CA THR A 401 8.92 13.23 -3.87
C THR A 401 9.85 13.44 -2.68
N ALA A 402 9.37 14.20 -1.70
CA ALA A 402 10.13 14.52 -0.50
C ALA A 402 10.19 13.30 0.45
N PRO A 403 11.19 13.25 1.34
CA PRO A 403 11.17 12.26 2.42
C PRO A 403 9.95 12.47 3.33
N GLY A 404 9.41 11.38 3.82
CA GLY A 404 8.41 11.36 4.90
C GLY A 404 8.97 12.05 6.15
N PRO A 405 8.16 12.86 6.84
CA PRO A 405 8.56 13.49 8.09
C PRO A 405 8.65 12.45 9.22
N PRO A 406 9.27 12.81 10.37
CA PRO A 406 9.09 12.06 11.60
C PRO A 406 7.60 11.93 11.92
N ASP A 407 7.18 10.74 12.34
CA ASP A 407 5.79 10.42 12.60
C ASP A 407 5.64 9.52 13.83
N LEU A 408 4.65 9.83 14.66
CA LEU A 408 4.39 9.13 15.92
C LEU A 408 2.90 8.78 15.99
N GLU A 409 2.59 7.57 15.57
CA GLU A 409 1.21 7.09 15.43
C GLU A 409 0.78 6.33 16.68
N PRO A 410 -0.33 6.74 17.34
CA PRO A 410 -0.90 6.00 18.46
C PRO A 410 -1.30 4.58 18.04
N VAL A 411 -1.01 3.60 18.89
CA VAL A 411 -1.41 2.22 18.64
C VAL A 411 -2.82 1.96 19.14
N ILE A 412 -3.70 1.56 18.23
CA ILE A 412 -5.02 1.02 18.55
C ILE A 412 -4.83 -0.38 19.15
N MET A 413 -5.25 -0.53 20.41
CA MET A 413 -5.20 -1.82 21.11
C MET A 413 -6.37 -2.71 20.68
N ALA A 414 -6.12 -3.61 19.73
CA ALA A 414 -7.14 -4.47 19.12
C ALA A 414 -6.92 -5.96 19.45
N LEU A 415 -6.46 -6.24 20.68
CA LEU A 415 -6.32 -7.61 21.19
C LEU A 415 -7.67 -8.23 21.57
N ASP A 416 -8.56 -7.45 22.20
CA ASP A 416 -9.86 -7.95 22.69
C ASP A 416 -10.98 -7.81 21.63
N ASN A 417 -10.90 -6.76 20.80
CA ASN A 417 -11.71 -6.59 19.61
C ASN A 417 -10.75 -6.39 18.44
N PRO A 418 -10.60 -7.40 17.55
CA PRO A 418 -9.65 -7.32 16.44
C PRO A 418 -9.87 -6.16 15.47
N MET A 419 -11.06 -5.55 15.50
CA MET A 419 -11.47 -4.52 14.55
C MET A 419 -11.32 -4.98 13.10
N ARG A 420 -11.84 -6.19 12.83
CA ARG A 420 -11.82 -6.84 11.53
C ARG A 420 -13.23 -7.21 11.08
N VAL A 421 -13.46 -7.17 9.77
CA VAL A 421 -14.73 -7.54 9.14
C VAL A 421 -14.51 -8.62 8.09
N ASN A 422 -15.57 -9.36 7.81
CA ASN A 422 -15.58 -10.36 6.74
C ASN A 422 -16.74 -10.05 5.79
N ARG A 423 -16.58 -10.52 4.55
CA ARG A 423 -17.64 -10.57 3.56
C ARG A 423 -17.38 -11.77 2.65
N ASP A 424 -18.41 -12.61 2.55
CA ASP A 424 -18.37 -13.88 1.83
C ASP A 424 -17.34 -14.87 2.42
N GLY A 425 -17.58 -15.20 3.70
CA GLY A 425 -16.70 -16.02 4.56
C GLY A 425 -16.65 -17.53 4.27
N SER A 426 -16.72 -17.96 3.01
CA SER A 426 -16.50 -19.38 2.67
C SER A 426 -16.09 -19.59 1.22
N ARG A 427 -14.80 -19.49 0.93
CA ARG A 427 -14.09 -20.48 0.11
C ARG A 427 -12.76 -20.81 0.77
#